data_AF-A0A2V5NN99-F1
#
_entry.id   AF-A0A2V5NN99-F1
#
_cell.length_a   1.000
_cell.length_b   1.000
_cell.length_c   1.000
_cell.angle_alpha   90.00
_cell.angle_beta   90.00
_cell.angle_gamma   90.00
#
_symmetry.space_group_name_H-M   'P 1'
#
loop_
_entity.id
_entity.type
_entity.pdbx_description
1 polymer ?
#
loop_
_entity_poly.entity_id
_entity_poly.type
_entity_poly.pdbx_seq_one_letter_code
_entity_poly.pdbx_strand_id
1 'polypeptide(L)' 'ADYVGFDIADEFVVGYGLDYMERYRNLPYIGVLRKELMPP' A
#
# COMPACT_ATOMS: atom_id res chain seq x y z
N ALA A 1 10.67 -15.46 -0.93
CA ALA A 1 10.80 -15.15 -2.35
C ALA A 1 12.28 -15.14 -2.69
N ASP A 2 12.68 -15.65 -3.85
CA ASP A 2 14.09 -15.67 -4.26
C ASP A 2 14.62 -14.28 -4.69
N TYR A 3 13.70 -13.34 -5.01
CA TYR A 3 13.99 -11.95 -5.30
C TYR A 3 13.05 -11.03 -4.51
N VAL A 4 13.62 -10.02 -3.85
CA VAL A 4 12.90 -9.04 -3.05
C VAL A 4 13.23 -7.65 -3.59
N GLY A 5 12.20 -6.87 -3.93
CA GLY A 5 12.37 -5.50 -4.44
C GLY A 5 12.71 -4.52 -3.32
N PHE A 6 11.88 -4.49 -2.28
CA PHE A 6 12.05 -3.61 -1.12
C PHE A 6 11.54 -4.32 0.13
N ASP A 7 12.30 -4.22 1.22
CA ASP A 7 11.81 -4.50 2.56
C ASP A 7 11.18 -3.22 3.14
N ILE A 8 9.95 -3.34 3.65
CA ILE A 8 9.18 -2.22 4.20
C ILE A 8 8.77 -2.50 5.65
N ALA A 9 8.41 -1.45 6.39
CA ALA A 9 7.87 -1.58 7.73
C ALA A 9 6.48 -2.25 7.73
N ASP A 10 6.03 -2.70 8.90
CA ASP A 10 4.67 -3.22 9.13
C ASP A 10 3.64 -2.07 9.14
N GLU A 11 3.39 -1.52 7.96
CA GLU A 11 2.47 -0.42 7.71
C GLU A 11 1.54 -0.77 6.54
N PHE A 12 0.29 -0.31 6.59
CA PHE A 12 -0.66 -0.58 5.52
C PHE A 12 -0.36 0.31 4.31
N VAL A 13 0.10 -0.28 3.21
CA VAL A 13 0.51 0.43 2.00
C VAL A 13 -0.46 0.25 0.83
N VAL A 14 -0.62 1.29 0.02
CA VAL A 14 -1.43 1.32 -1.21
C VAL A 14 -0.65 1.89 -2.39
N GLY A 15 -1.15 1.70 -3.61
CA GLY A 15 -0.50 2.18 -4.83
C GLY A 15 0.25 1.09 -5.59
N TYR A 16 0.58 1.37 -6.85
CA TYR A 16 1.29 0.42 -7.72
C TYR A 16 0.64 -0.98 -7.77
N GLY A 17 -0.69 -1.02 -7.88
CA GLY A 17 -1.50 -2.24 -7.88
C GLY A 17 -2.04 -2.64 -6.50
N LEU A 18 -1.42 -2.20 -5.40
CA LEU A 18 -1.93 -2.38 -4.05
C LEU A 18 -3.16 -1.49 -3.82
N ASP A 19 -4.15 -2.02 -3.14
CA ASP A 19 -5.45 -1.37 -3.03
C ASP A 19 -6.00 -1.32 -1.60
N TYR A 20 -6.92 -0.39 -1.41
CA TYR A 20 -7.81 -0.34 -0.26
C TYR A 20 -9.22 -0.04 -0.74
N MET A 21 -10.15 -0.95 -0.50
CA MET A 21 -11.53 -0.87 -1.02
C MET A 21 -11.57 -0.61 -2.54
N GLU A 22 -10.75 -1.32 -3.31
CA GLU A 22 -10.61 -1.16 -4.77
C GLU A 22 -10.09 0.21 -5.24
N ARG A 23 -9.60 1.05 -4.33
CA ARG A 23 -9.01 2.36 -4.65
C ARG A 23 -7.50 2.29 -4.66
N TYR A 24 -6.88 3.31 -5.26
CA TYR A 24 -5.43 3.60 -5.23
C TYR A 24 -4.52 2.70 -6.08
N ARG A 25 -5.03 1.63 -6.72
CA ARG A 25 -4.24 0.73 -7.61
C ARG A 25 -3.40 1.47 -8.66
N ASN A 26 -3.91 2.58 -9.20
CA ASN A 26 -3.31 3.30 -10.32
C ASN A 26 -2.27 4.36 -9.91
N LEU A 27 -1.96 4.51 -8.62
CA LEU A 27 -0.92 5.47 -8.20
C LEU A 27 0.46 5.00 -8.67
N PRO A 28 1.30 5.89 -9.22
CA PRO A 28 2.64 5.54 -9.72
C PRO A 28 3.69 5.44 -8.61
N TYR A 29 3.26 5.34 -7.35
CA TYR A 29 4.09 5.20 -6.16
C TYR A 29 3.37 4.33 -5.13
N ILE A 30 4.15 3.80 -4.18
CA ILE A 30 3.65 3.11 -2.99
C ILE A 30 3.64 4.11 -1.83
N GLY A 31 2.56 4.17 -1.07
CA GLY A 31 2.43 5.06 0.09
C GLY A 31 1.66 4.42 1.23
N VAL A 32 1.89 4.91 2.46
CA VAL A 32 1.18 4.44 3.66
C VAL A 32 -0.22 5.06 3.73
N LEU A 33 -1.24 4.22 3.92
CA LEU A 33 -2.61 4.67 4.11
C LEU A 33 -2.74 5.32 5.48
N ARG A 34 -3.31 6.52 5.51
CA ARG A 34 -3.58 7.25 6.75
C ARG A 34 -4.65 6.52 7.57
N LYS A 35 -4.39 6.34 8.87
CA LYS A 35 -5.27 5.57 9.79
C LYS A 35 -6.69 6.15 9.86
N GLU A 36 -6.86 7.46 9.67
CA GLU A 36 -8.17 8.12 9.70
C GLU A 36 -9.09 7.70 8.54
N LEU A 37 -8.55 7.06 7.50
CA LEU A 37 -9.31 6.54 6.35
C LEU A 37 -9.68 5.06 6.51
N MET A 38 -9.16 4.40 7.54
CA MET A 38 -9.47 3.01 7.88
C MET A 38 -10.73 2.97 8.75
N PRO A 39 -11.59 1.94 8.63
CA PRO A 39 -12.68 1.75 9.58
C PRO A 39 -12.12 1.61 11.00
N PRO A 40 -12.91 1.97 12.02
CA PRO A 40 -12.56 1.73 13.42
C PRO A 40 -12.44 0.23 13.74
#